data_AF-A0A7K3G2C3-F1
#
_entry.id   AF-A0A7K3G2C3-F1
#
_cell.length_a   1.000
_cell.length_b   1.000
_cell.length_c   1.000
_cell.angle_alpha   90.00
_cell.angle_beta   90.00
_cell.angle_gamma   90.00
#
_symmetry.space_group_name_H-M   'P 1'
#
loop_
_entity.id
_entity.type
_entity.pdbx_description
1 polymer ?
#
loop_
_entity_poly.entity_id
_entity_poly.type
_entity_poly.pdbx_seq_one_letter_code
_entity_poly.pdbx_strand_id
1 'polypeptide(L)'
;RPLPEVSEELRAALLGAAADGIGLRVAAVDLRVTELLDAAPEEEPAAPPPGRPSPATDDPVALAVLRVEGVAGVTDALGPPVRRSGDALRVELAVTAGRRPLDVARAARSAVTAAAGGATAVTVLVSELR
;
A
#
# COMPACT_ATOMS: atom_id res chain seq x y z
N ARG A 1 24.04 2.39 -24.49
CA ARG A 1 24.14 1.12 -23.75
C ARG A 1 23.09 0.16 -24.30
N PRO A 2 23.41 -1.13 -24.45
CA PRO A 2 22.42 -2.16 -24.73
C PRO A 2 21.26 -2.10 -23.73
N LEU A 3 20.03 -2.29 -24.22
CA LEU A 3 18.83 -2.25 -23.40
C LEU A 3 18.89 -3.20 -22.18
N PRO A 4 19.41 -4.44 -22.29
CA PRO A 4 19.56 -5.31 -21.12
C PRO A 4 20.36 -4.68 -19.99
N GLU A 5 21.46 -3.98 -20.27
CA GLU A 5 22.27 -3.33 -19.24
C GLU A 5 21.51 -2.20 -18.54
N VAL A 6 20.68 -1.44 -19.27
CA VAL A 6 19.85 -0.37 -18.70
C VAL A 6 18.72 -0.93 -17.86
N SER A 7 18.06 -1.98 -18.34
CA SER A 7 17.01 -2.67 -17.59
C SER A 7 17.53 -3.27 -16.29
N GLU A 8 18.72 -3.86 -16.30
CA GLU A 8 19.34 -4.45 -15.12
C GLU A 8 19.69 -3.39 -14.06
N GLU A 9 20.21 -2.24 -14.47
CA GLU A 9 20.46 -1.12 -13.55
C GLU A 9 19.17 -0.56 -12.96
N LEU A 10 18.14 -0.36 -13.79
CA LEU A 10 16.83 0.10 -13.31
C LEU A 10 16.25 -0.92 -12.33
N ARG A 11 16.32 -2.21 -12.66
CA ARG A 11 15.87 -3.31 -11.79
C ARG A 11 16.60 -3.25 -10.44
N ALA A 12 17.91 -3.08 -10.43
CA ALA A 12 18.68 -2.96 -9.20
C ALA A 12 18.28 -1.74 -8.37
N ALA A 13 18.10 -0.58 -9.02
CA ALA A 13 17.66 0.65 -8.36
C ALA A 13 16.27 0.50 -7.72
N LEU A 14 15.32 -0.12 -8.45
CA LEU A 14 13.97 -0.37 -7.93
C LEU A 14 13.97 -1.36 -6.76
N LEU A 15 14.80 -2.41 -6.81
CA LEU A 15 14.93 -3.36 -5.71
C LEU A 15 15.52 -2.72 -4.45
N GLY A 16 16.54 -1.87 -4.62
CA GLY A 16 17.09 -1.07 -3.51
C GLY A 16 16.03 -0.13 -2.92
N ALA A 17 15.33 0.63 -3.75
CA ALA A 17 14.26 1.52 -3.31
C ALA A 17 13.12 0.76 -2.61
N ALA A 18 12.77 -0.44 -3.08
CA ALA A 18 11.76 -1.29 -2.45
C ALA A 18 12.16 -1.73 -1.04
N ALA A 19 13.41 -2.18 -0.89
CA ALA A 19 13.95 -2.63 0.39
C ALA A 19 14.13 -1.46 1.38
N ASP A 20 14.75 -0.38 0.93
CA ASP A 20 15.19 0.71 1.80
C ASP A 20 14.07 1.73 2.06
N GLY A 21 13.30 2.05 1.02
CA GLY A 21 12.22 3.05 1.09
C GLY A 21 10.94 2.49 1.69
N ILE A 22 10.50 1.33 1.20
CA ILE A 22 9.19 0.76 1.61
C ILE A 22 9.27 -0.52 2.47
N GLY A 23 10.47 -1.08 2.67
CA GLY A 23 10.68 -2.29 3.49
C GLY A 23 10.29 -3.60 2.81
N LEU A 24 10.01 -3.60 1.51
CA LEU A 24 9.54 -4.79 0.79
C LEU A 24 10.70 -5.75 0.51
N ARG A 25 10.52 -7.02 0.93
CA ARG A 25 11.38 -8.10 0.46
C ARG A 25 10.87 -8.60 -0.87
N VAL A 26 11.71 -8.51 -1.89
CA VAL A 26 11.41 -8.95 -3.25
C VAL A 26 12.26 -10.18 -3.56
N ALA A 27 11.66 -11.17 -4.21
CA ALA A 27 12.35 -12.35 -4.71
C ALA A 27 12.18 -12.42 -6.23
N ALA A 28 13.23 -12.82 -6.95
CA ALA A 28 13.13 -13.15 -8.36
C ALA A 28 12.50 -14.55 -8.49
N VAL A 29 11.43 -14.65 -9.29
CA VAL A 29 10.76 -15.90 -9.61
C VAL A 29 10.50 -15.95 -11.11
N ASP A 30 10.62 -17.13 -11.70
CA ASP A 30 10.26 -17.32 -13.11
C ASP A 30 8.74 -17.27 -13.25
N LEU A 31 8.23 -16.25 -13.92
CA LEU A 31 6.80 -16.12 -14.20
C LEU A 31 6.49 -16.73 -15.57
N ARG A 32 5.59 -17.73 -15.59
CA ARG A 32 5.03 -18.24 -16.85
C ARG A 32 3.97 -17.27 -17.34
N VAL A 33 4.26 -16.63 -18.45
CA VAL A 33 3.33 -15.77 -19.17
C VAL A 33 2.39 -16.64 -19.99
N THR A 34 1.09 -16.61 -19.70
CA THR A 34 0.08 -17.38 -20.46
C THR A 34 -0.63 -16.55 -21.52
N GLU A 35 -0.72 -15.24 -21.34
CA GLU A 35 -1.16 -14.20 -22.29
C GLU A 35 -0.54 -12.87 -21.77
N LEU A 36 0.09 -12.02 -22.59
CA LEU A 36 0.81 -10.83 -22.05
C LEU A 36 0.45 -9.49 -22.65
N LEU A 37 -0.07 -9.37 -23.86
CA LEU A 37 -0.01 -8.07 -24.57
C LEU A 37 -1.16 -7.80 -25.55
N ASP A 38 -2.38 -8.28 -25.28
CA ASP A 38 -3.54 -7.91 -26.13
C ASP A 38 -4.15 -6.54 -25.77
N ALA A 39 -3.72 -5.93 -24.66
CA ALA A 39 -4.22 -4.63 -24.20
C ALA A 39 -3.25 -3.49 -24.55
N ALA A 40 -3.78 -2.39 -25.10
CA ALA A 40 -3.02 -1.17 -25.35
C ALA A 40 -2.54 -0.53 -24.04
N PRO A 41 -1.38 0.15 -24.02
CA PRO A 41 -0.89 0.85 -22.83
C PRO A 41 -1.89 1.91 -22.37
N GLU A 42 -2.21 1.92 -21.07
CA GLU A 42 -2.99 2.99 -20.45
C GLU A 42 -2.13 4.26 -20.30
N GLU A 43 -2.79 5.42 -20.42
CA GLU A 43 -2.13 6.74 -20.36
C GLU A 43 -1.36 6.95 -19.05
N GLU A 44 -0.28 7.73 -19.15
CA GLU A 44 0.58 8.09 -18.03
C GLU A 44 -0.26 8.74 -16.91
N PRO A 45 -0.26 8.18 -15.69
CA PRO A 45 -1.02 8.76 -14.59
C PRO A 45 -0.48 10.15 -14.29
N ALA A 46 -1.39 11.13 -14.22
CA ALA A 46 -1.06 12.50 -13.85
C ALA A 46 -0.35 12.54 -12.49
N ALA A 47 0.54 13.53 -12.32
CA ALA A 47 1.24 13.74 -11.06
C ALA A 47 0.23 13.80 -9.90
N PRO A 48 0.47 13.06 -8.79
CA PRO A 48 -0.48 12.98 -7.70
C PRO A 48 -0.73 14.38 -7.12
N PRO A 49 -1.99 14.77 -6.88
CA PRO A 49 -2.29 16.04 -6.21
C PRO A 49 -1.67 16.06 -4.80
N PRO A 50 -1.42 17.25 -4.21
CA PRO A 50 -0.98 17.34 -2.83
C PRO A 50 -1.91 16.56 -1.90
N GLY A 51 -1.32 15.94 -0.86
CA GLY A 51 -2.01 14.99 0.03
C GLY A 51 -3.36 15.53 0.52
N ARG A 52 -4.43 14.79 0.23
CA ARG A 52 -5.79 15.20 0.60
C ARG A 52 -5.94 15.15 2.12
N PRO A 53 -6.73 16.04 2.76
CA PRO A 53 -7.03 15.89 4.18
C PRO A 53 -7.63 14.50 4.46
N SER A 54 -7.30 13.90 5.60
CA SER A 54 -7.97 12.66 5.98
C SER A 54 -9.48 12.91 6.14
N PRO A 55 -10.33 12.03 5.60
CA PRO A 55 -11.77 12.13 5.82
C PRO A 55 -12.11 11.94 7.29
N ALA A 56 -13.15 12.64 7.75
CA ALA A 56 -13.71 12.40 9.08
C ALA A 56 -14.31 10.99 9.15
N THR A 57 -14.08 10.28 10.25
CA THR A 57 -14.60 8.93 10.47
C THR A 57 -14.73 8.61 11.96
N ASP A 58 -15.85 8.00 12.32
CA ASP A 58 -16.09 7.45 13.66
C ASP A 58 -15.96 5.91 13.69
N ASP A 59 -15.46 5.31 12.60
CA ASP A 59 -15.34 3.86 12.51
C ASP A 59 -14.29 3.35 13.51
N PRO A 60 -14.63 2.41 14.41
CA PRO A 60 -13.71 1.93 15.45
C PRO A 60 -12.43 1.33 14.87
N VAL A 61 -12.49 0.73 13.68
CA VAL A 61 -11.32 0.18 12.98
C VAL A 61 -10.43 1.30 12.46
N ALA A 62 -11.00 2.35 11.88
CA ALA A 62 -10.23 3.52 11.44
C ALA A 62 -9.57 4.21 12.64
N LEU A 63 -10.30 4.38 13.75
CA LEU A 63 -9.77 4.95 14.99
C LEU A 63 -8.68 4.07 15.62
N ALA A 64 -8.77 2.74 15.51
CA ALA A 64 -7.70 1.85 15.95
C ALA A 64 -6.43 2.03 15.11
N VAL A 65 -6.57 2.17 13.79
CA VAL A 65 -5.45 2.42 12.87
C VAL A 65 -4.79 3.77 13.13
N LEU A 66 -5.56 4.82 13.36
CA LEU A 66 -5.03 6.16 13.66
C LEU A 66 -4.20 6.22 14.95
N ARG A 67 -4.33 5.23 15.85
CA ARG A 67 -3.49 5.12 17.06
C ARG A 67 -2.15 4.43 16.82
N VAL A 68 -1.93 3.87 15.65
CA VAL A 68 -0.67 3.18 15.31
C VAL A 68 0.40 4.21 14.98
N GLU A 69 1.55 4.10 15.65
CA GLU A 69 2.70 4.96 15.39
C GLU A 69 3.15 4.87 13.92
N GLY A 70 3.32 6.03 13.28
CA GLY A 70 3.70 6.12 11.87
C GLY A 70 2.53 6.15 10.88
N VAL A 71 1.29 6.03 11.35
CA VAL A 71 0.11 6.36 10.52
C VAL A 71 -0.07 7.88 10.52
N ALA A 72 0.00 8.48 9.33
CA ALA A 72 -0.22 9.92 9.14
C ALA A 72 -1.70 10.29 9.01
N GLY A 73 -2.54 9.30 8.69
CA GLY A 73 -3.99 9.47 8.53
C GLY A 73 -4.60 8.28 7.82
N VAL A 74 -5.94 8.22 7.81
CA VAL A 74 -6.68 7.34 6.90
C VAL A 74 -6.97 8.08 5.59
N THR A 75 -7.14 7.37 4.50
CA THR A 75 -7.32 7.95 3.16
C THR A 75 -8.55 7.35 2.47
N ASP A 76 -9.00 7.97 1.38
CA ASP A 76 -10.21 7.56 0.66
C ASP A 76 -10.05 7.48 -0.87
N ALA A 77 -8.82 7.22 -1.35
CA ALA A 77 -8.53 7.20 -2.78
C ALA A 77 -9.32 6.11 -3.52
N LEU A 78 -9.55 4.95 -2.88
CA LEU A 78 -10.33 3.83 -3.43
C LEU A 78 -11.72 3.68 -2.78
N GLY A 79 -12.32 4.79 -2.34
CA GLY A 79 -13.60 4.83 -1.63
C GLY A 79 -13.44 4.96 -0.12
N PRO A 80 -14.43 4.59 0.70
CA PRO A 80 -14.37 4.79 2.14
C PRO A 80 -13.11 4.18 2.77
N PRO A 81 -12.53 4.83 3.80
CA PRO A 81 -11.27 4.37 4.40
C PRO A 81 -11.31 2.96 4.95
N VAL A 82 -12.47 2.53 5.43
CA VAL A 82 -12.72 1.14 5.85
C VAL A 82 -13.80 0.56 4.95
N ARG A 83 -13.47 -0.51 4.22
CA ARG A 83 -14.39 -1.26 3.36
C ARG A 83 -14.55 -2.67 3.90
N ARG A 84 -15.78 -3.07 4.21
CA ARG A 84 -16.15 -4.43 4.63
C ARG A 84 -16.80 -5.17 3.47
N SER A 85 -16.40 -6.42 3.23
CA SER A 85 -16.97 -7.29 2.19
C SER A 85 -16.98 -8.73 2.69
N GLY A 86 -18.16 -9.24 3.05
CA GLY A 86 -18.25 -10.54 3.73
C GLY A 86 -17.45 -10.54 5.04
N ASP A 87 -16.54 -11.49 5.18
CA ASP A 87 -15.60 -11.62 6.30
C ASP A 87 -14.26 -10.89 6.06
N ALA A 88 -14.12 -10.18 4.94
CA ALA A 88 -12.95 -9.41 4.58
C ALA A 88 -13.10 -7.92 4.93
N LEU A 89 -11.99 -7.31 5.36
CA LEU A 89 -11.91 -5.90 5.67
C LEU A 89 -10.67 -5.29 5.00
N ARG A 90 -10.86 -4.19 4.26
CA ARG A 90 -9.78 -3.34 3.74
C ARG A 90 -9.76 -2.03 4.53
N VAL A 91 -8.59 -1.63 5.02
CA VAL A 91 -8.36 -0.27 5.50
C VAL A 91 -7.35 0.44 4.59
N GLU A 92 -7.61 1.70 4.27
CA GLU A 92 -6.73 2.56 3.46
C GLU A 92 -6.11 3.65 4.34
N LEU A 93 -4.78 3.84 4.24
CA LEU A 93 -4.04 4.76 5.10
C LEU A 93 -2.86 5.43 4.39
N ALA A 94 -2.45 6.55 5.00
CA ALA A 94 -1.21 7.26 4.70
C ALA A 94 -0.15 6.95 5.77
N VAL A 95 1.10 6.76 5.36
CA VAL A 95 2.24 6.53 6.27
C VAL A 95 3.10 7.79 6.36
N THR A 96 3.55 8.14 7.57
CA THR A 96 4.49 9.25 7.79
C THR A 96 5.84 8.98 7.14
N ALA A 97 6.39 9.95 6.43
CA ALA A 97 7.72 9.95 5.85
C ALA A 97 8.77 9.64 6.93
N GLY A 98 9.79 8.87 6.56
CA GLY A 98 10.81 8.39 7.48
C GLY A 98 10.40 7.18 8.33
N ARG A 99 9.16 6.69 8.24
CA ARG A 99 8.76 5.37 8.76
C ARG A 99 8.72 4.35 7.64
N ARG A 100 9.12 3.11 7.94
CA ARG A 100 9.04 1.99 6.98
C ARG A 100 7.57 1.58 6.80
N PRO A 101 6.96 1.81 5.63
CA PRO A 101 5.56 1.51 5.35
C PRO A 101 5.16 0.06 5.65
N LEU A 102 6.00 -0.92 5.34
CA LEU A 102 5.68 -2.32 5.63
C LEU A 102 5.51 -2.59 7.13
N ASP A 103 6.33 -1.96 7.98
CA ASP A 103 6.23 -2.14 9.43
C ASP A 103 4.96 -1.48 9.98
N VAL A 104 4.66 -0.27 9.52
CA VAL A 104 3.42 0.45 9.87
C VAL A 104 2.20 -0.33 9.39
N ALA A 105 2.22 -0.87 8.17
CA ALA A 105 1.12 -1.67 7.63
C ALA A 105 0.90 -2.97 8.44
N ARG A 106 1.97 -3.62 8.91
CA ARG A 106 1.86 -4.81 9.79
C ARG A 106 1.30 -4.47 11.17
N ALA A 107 1.75 -3.36 11.76
CA ALA A 107 1.22 -2.86 13.03
C ALA A 107 -0.26 -2.48 12.90
N ALA A 108 -0.63 -1.75 11.84
CA ALA A 108 -2.01 -1.41 11.49
C ALA A 108 -2.86 -2.67 11.29
N ARG A 109 -2.36 -3.67 10.56
CA ARG A 109 -3.07 -4.94 10.36
C ARG A 109 -3.37 -5.62 11.70
N SER A 110 -2.41 -5.62 12.62
CA SER A 110 -2.58 -6.21 13.95
C SER A 110 -3.63 -5.46 14.79
N ALA A 111 -3.59 -4.12 14.77
CA ALA A 111 -4.58 -3.27 15.44
C ALA A 111 -6.00 -3.46 14.86
N VAL A 112 -6.11 -3.56 13.54
CA VAL A 112 -7.38 -3.82 12.85
C VAL A 112 -7.91 -5.20 13.20
N THR A 113 -7.08 -6.24 13.18
CA THR A 113 -7.50 -7.60 13.56
C THR A 113 -8.03 -7.63 15.00
N ALA A 114 -7.40 -6.91 15.93
CA ALA A 114 -7.89 -6.80 17.31
C ALA A 114 -9.23 -6.05 17.40
N ALA A 115 -9.43 -5.00 16.60
CA ALA A 115 -10.65 -4.19 16.60
C ALA A 115 -11.82 -4.82 15.81
N ALA A 116 -11.55 -5.68 14.83
CA ALA A 116 -12.55 -6.20 13.90
C ALA A 116 -13.38 -7.37 14.44
N GLY A 117 -13.08 -7.88 15.65
CA GLY A 117 -13.96 -8.79 16.40
C GLY A 117 -14.38 -10.08 15.70
N GLY A 118 -13.66 -10.55 14.68
CA GLY A 118 -13.99 -11.79 13.95
C GLY A 118 -13.72 -11.81 12.44
N ALA A 119 -13.23 -10.72 11.83
CA ALA A 119 -12.85 -10.73 10.41
C ALA A 119 -11.68 -11.69 10.14
N THR A 120 -11.85 -12.60 9.18
CA THR A 120 -10.84 -13.61 8.84
C THR A 120 -9.75 -13.06 7.91
N ALA A 121 -10.07 -12.03 7.11
CA ALA A 121 -9.17 -11.47 6.11
C ALA A 121 -9.05 -9.94 6.26
N VAL A 122 -7.88 -9.47 6.72
CA VAL A 122 -7.56 -8.04 6.83
C VAL A 122 -6.51 -7.63 5.80
N THR A 123 -6.87 -6.65 4.97
CA THR A 123 -6.01 -5.97 4.00
C THR A 123 -5.74 -4.55 4.45
N VAL A 124 -4.46 -4.17 4.50
CA VAL A 124 -4.03 -2.79 4.73
C VAL A 124 -3.47 -2.25 3.43
N LEU A 125 -4.06 -1.18 2.93
CA LEU A 125 -3.65 -0.48 1.72
C LEU A 125 -2.95 0.82 2.12
N VAL A 126 -1.67 0.93 1.78
CA VAL A 126 -0.92 2.19 1.86
C VAL A 126 -1.07 2.89 0.52
N SER A 127 -1.85 3.96 0.47
CA SER A 127 -2.08 4.73 -0.77
C SER A 127 -1.28 6.02 -0.82
N GLU A 128 -0.75 6.48 0.31
CA GLU A 128 0.04 7.71 0.40
C GLU A 128 1.22 7.57 1.37
N LEU A 129 2.32 8.28 1.06
CA LEU A 129 3.41 8.57 1.98
C LEU A 129 3.43 10.09 2.21
N ARG A 130 3.48 10.55 3.47
CA ARG A 130 3.36 11.96 3.85
C ARG A 130 4.53 12.45 4.69
#